data_AF-A0A0C1IHE5-F1
#
_entry.id   AF-A0A0C1IHE5-F1
#
_cell.length_a   1.000
_cell.length_b   1.000
_cell.length_c   1.000
_cell.angle_alpha   90.00
_cell.angle_beta   90.00
_cell.angle_gamma   90.00
#
_symmetry.space_group_name_H-M   'P 1'
#
loop_
_entity.id
_entity.type
_entity.pdbx_description
1 polymer ?
#
loop_
_entity_poly.entity_id
_entity_poly.type
_entity_poly.pdbx_seq_one_letter_code
_entity_poly.pdbx_strand_id
1 'polypeptide(L)'
;NPTIGANAVTTAKVLDANITTAKLADGAVTNAKLANTSVDNAKLADNAVTGTKLADNTVTAAKVADDAITTTKVQDGAITAAKLAPGVIPTSIPVSGNAGGDLTGTYPNPTIGTNAVTTAKVLDANITTAKLADGAVTTTKLANTSVDNSKLANNAVTATKVADDAISTTKVQDGAITAAKLAPGVIPTSIPVSGNAGGDLTGTYPNPTIGA
;
A
#
# COMPACT_ATOMS: atom_id res chain seq x y z
N ASN A 1 -91.26 -8.60 -34.77
CA ASN A 1 -89.86 -9.05 -34.76
C ASN A 1 -89.65 -9.85 -33.48
N PRO A 2 -89.47 -11.18 -33.52
CA PRO A 2 -89.23 -11.95 -32.30
C PRO A 2 -87.98 -11.41 -31.62
N THR A 3 -88.09 -11.05 -30.34
CA THR A 3 -86.96 -10.61 -29.53
C THR A 3 -86.40 -11.78 -28.74
N ILE A 4 -85.09 -11.77 -28.49
CA ILE A 4 -84.47 -12.73 -27.59
C ILE A 4 -84.87 -12.31 -26.16
N GLY A 5 -85.55 -13.19 -25.43
CA GLY A 5 -85.92 -12.94 -24.04
C GLY A 5 -84.71 -12.87 -23.10
N ALA A 6 -84.90 -12.29 -21.91
CA ALA A 6 -83.87 -12.28 -20.87
C ALA A 6 -83.40 -13.71 -20.53
N ASN A 7 -82.10 -13.90 -20.36
CA ASN A 7 -81.46 -15.20 -20.09
C ASN A 7 -81.73 -16.29 -21.14
N ALA A 8 -82.28 -15.95 -22.31
CA ALA A 8 -82.63 -16.93 -23.32
C ALA A 8 -81.41 -17.58 -23.99
N VAL A 9 -80.23 -16.96 -23.92
CA VAL A 9 -78.94 -17.53 -24.35
C VAL A 9 -78.19 -18.03 -23.13
N THR A 10 -78.32 -19.32 -22.86
CA THR A 10 -77.60 -20.01 -21.77
C THR A 10 -76.29 -20.59 -22.30
N THR A 11 -75.38 -20.99 -21.39
CA THR A 11 -74.12 -21.65 -21.77
C THR A 11 -74.36 -22.85 -22.69
N ALA A 12 -75.35 -23.69 -22.42
CA ALA A 12 -75.65 -24.86 -23.26
C ALA A 12 -76.09 -24.52 -24.70
N LYS A 13 -76.54 -23.28 -24.97
CA LYS A 13 -76.90 -22.80 -26.32
C LYS A 13 -75.71 -22.23 -27.07
N VAL A 14 -74.55 -22.09 -26.42
CA VAL A 14 -73.29 -21.63 -27.00
C VAL A 14 -72.27 -22.74 -26.81
N LEU A 15 -72.01 -23.52 -27.86
CA LEU A 15 -70.98 -24.55 -27.82
C LEU A 15 -69.60 -23.94 -27.52
N ASP A 16 -68.70 -24.76 -26.96
CA ASP A 16 -67.34 -24.34 -26.64
C ASP A 16 -66.61 -23.78 -27.87
N ALA A 17 -65.76 -22.78 -27.64
CA ALA A 17 -65.03 -22.03 -28.67
C ALA A 17 -65.89 -21.31 -29.74
N ASN A 18 -67.23 -21.34 -29.65
CA ASN A 18 -68.06 -20.65 -30.64
C ASN A 18 -68.01 -19.13 -30.53
N ILE A 19 -67.59 -18.54 -29.42
CA ILE A 19 -67.33 -17.09 -29.33
C ILE A 19 -65.91 -16.82 -29.80
N THR A 20 -65.76 -16.56 -31.10
CA THR A 20 -64.49 -16.25 -31.74
C THR A 20 -64.17 -14.76 -31.67
N THR A 21 -62.93 -14.38 -31.97
CA THR A 21 -62.51 -12.96 -32.03
C THR A 21 -63.42 -12.14 -32.94
N ALA A 22 -63.83 -12.65 -34.11
CA ALA A 22 -64.70 -11.91 -35.04
C ALA A 22 -66.14 -11.67 -34.50
N LYS A 23 -66.56 -12.41 -33.46
CA LYS A 23 -67.86 -12.21 -32.79
C LYS A 23 -67.78 -11.24 -31.62
N LEU A 24 -66.57 -10.84 -31.21
CA LEU A 24 -66.33 -9.82 -30.20
C LEU A 24 -65.86 -8.56 -30.90
N ALA A 25 -66.63 -7.48 -30.80
CA ALA A 25 -66.17 -6.18 -31.27
C ALA A 25 -64.93 -5.73 -30.47
N ASP A 26 -64.09 -4.88 -31.07
CA ASP A 26 -62.92 -4.32 -30.39
C ASP A 26 -63.34 -3.58 -29.11
N GLY A 27 -62.66 -3.87 -28.00
CA GLY A 27 -62.99 -3.34 -26.68
C GLY A 27 -64.28 -3.92 -26.04
N ALA A 28 -64.93 -4.90 -26.66
CA ALA A 28 -66.14 -5.52 -26.11
C ALA A 28 -65.91 -6.17 -24.74
N VAL A 29 -64.70 -6.66 -24.45
CA VAL A 29 -64.30 -7.15 -23.14
C VAL A 29 -63.57 -6.03 -22.39
N THR A 30 -64.25 -5.41 -21.43
CA THR A 30 -63.70 -4.33 -20.58
C THR A 30 -63.23 -4.89 -19.25
N ASN A 31 -62.47 -4.12 -18.46
CA ASN A 31 -62.04 -4.53 -17.12
C ASN A 31 -63.21 -4.94 -16.22
N ALA A 32 -64.36 -4.25 -16.30
CA ALA A 32 -65.56 -4.61 -15.54
C ALA A 32 -66.19 -5.95 -15.94
N LYS A 33 -65.89 -6.46 -17.16
CA LYS A 33 -66.33 -7.79 -17.63
C LYS A 33 -65.33 -8.89 -17.28
N LEU A 34 -64.13 -8.55 -16.85
CA LEU A 34 -63.12 -9.49 -16.35
C LEU A 34 -63.26 -9.59 -14.84
N ALA A 35 -63.57 -10.79 -14.34
CA ALA A 35 -63.54 -11.03 -12.91
C ALA A 35 -62.13 -10.81 -12.36
N ASN A 36 -62.01 -10.41 -11.09
CA ASN A 36 -60.71 -10.30 -10.44
C ASN A 36 -59.95 -11.64 -10.55
N THR A 37 -58.64 -11.58 -10.78
CA THR A 37 -57.76 -12.76 -11.03
C THR A 37 -58.16 -13.65 -12.20
N SER A 38 -59.10 -13.25 -13.06
CA SER A 38 -59.50 -14.06 -14.23
C SER A 38 -58.36 -14.27 -15.22
N VAL A 39 -57.45 -13.31 -15.32
CA VAL A 39 -56.18 -13.43 -16.05
C VAL A 39 -55.09 -13.87 -15.08
N ASP A 40 -54.75 -15.15 -15.13
CA ASP A 40 -53.64 -15.77 -14.39
C ASP A 40 -52.43 -15.96 -15.31
N ASN A 41 -51.33 -16.49 -14.76
CA ASN A 41 -50.11 -16.73 -15.52
C ASN A 41 -50.34 -17.68 -16.71
N ALA A 42 -51.27 -18.64 -16.61
CA ALA A 42 -51.57 -19.58 -17.70
C ALA A 42 -52.26 -18.90 -18.90
N LYS A 43 -52.92 -17.75 -18.68
CA LYS A 43 -53.55 -16.94 -19.74
C LYS A 43 -52.64 -15.87 -20.32
N LEU A 44 -51.49 -15.61 -19.68
CA LEU A 44 -50.46 -14.73 -20.23
C LEU A 44 -49.45 -15.58 -21.03
N ALA A 45 -49.30 -15.27 -22.31
CA ALA A 45 -48.23 -15.86 -23.10
C ALA A 45 -46.85 -15.45 -22.56
N ASP A 46 -45.82 -16.25 -22.85
CA ASP A 46 -44.45 -15.89 -22.53
C ASP A 46 -44.09 -14.52 -23.11
N ASN A 47 -43.45 -13.68 -22.31
CA ASN A 47 -43.11 -12.29 -22.64
C ASN A 47 -44.31 -11.38 -22.96
N ALA A 48 -45.54 -11.78 -22.61
CA ALA A 48 -46.73 -10.95 -22.83
C ALA A 48 -46.65 -9.61 -22.09
N VAL A 49 -45.96 -9.55 -20.95
CA VAL A 49 -45.71 -8.32 -20.19
C VAL A 49 -44.33 -7.76 -20.56
N THR A 50 -44.30 -6.82 -21.49
CA THR A 50 -43.08 -6.15 -21.97
C THR A 50 -42.77 -4.90 -21.14
N GLY A 51 -41.56 -4.35 -21.25
CA GLY A 51 -41.18 -3.11 -20.57
C GLY A 51 -42.16 -1.95 -20.85
N THR A 52 -42.66 -1.81 -22.08
CA THR A 52 -43.67 -0.80 -22.44
C THR A 52 -45.04 -0.98 -21.78
N LYS A 53 -45.36 -2.17 -21.29
CA LYS A 53 -46.59 -2.45 -20.53
C LYS A 53 -46.41 -2.21 -19.03
N LEU A 54 -45.18 -2.06 -18.56
CA LEU A 54 -44.87 -1.69 -17.18
C LEU A 54 -44.62 -0.18 -17.14
N ALA A 55 -45.45 0.55 -16.39
CA ALA A 55 -45.17 1.96 -16.15
C ALA A 55 -43.87 2.12 -15.35
N ASP A 56 -43.16 3.22 -15.57
CA ASP A 56 -41.93 3.52 -14.84
C ASP A 56 -42.12 3.42 -13.32
N ASN A 57 -41.10 2.91 -12.63
CA ASN A 57 -41.11 2.69 -11.18
C ASN A 57 -42.18 1.71 -10.66
N THR A 58 -42.91 1.00 -11.53
CA THR A 58 -43.89 0.00 -11.08
C THR A 58 -43.22 -1.18 -10.39
N VAL A 59 -42.01 -1.57 -10.78
CA VAL A 59 -41.24 -2.63 -10.11
C VAL A 59 -40.42 -2.00 -8.98
N THR A 60 -41.05 -1.89 -7.80
CA THR A 60 -40.43 -1.37 -6.58
C THR A 60 -39.63 -2.46 -5.86
N ALA A 61 -38.79 -2.07 -4.89
CA ALA A 61 -38.04 -3.02 -4.06
C ALA A 61 -38.94 -4.11 -3.43
N ALA A 62 -40.11 -3.73 -2.92
CA ALA A 62 -41.07 -4.67 -2.32
C ALA A 62 -41.66 -5.72 -3.30
N LYS A 63 -41.54 -5.49 -4.62
CA LYS A 63 -41.96 -6.45 -5.66
C LYS A 63 -40.84 -7.37 -6.11
N VAL A 64 -39.60 -7.09 -5.71
CA VAL A 64 -38.44 -7.94 -5.94
C VAL A 64 -38.26 -8.75 -4.67
N ALA A 65 -38.43 -10.08 -4.76
CA ALA A 65 -38.23 -10.94 -3.61
C ALA A 65 -36.77 -10.85 -3.12
N ASP A 66 -36.57 -11.11 -1.83
CA ASP A 66 -35.22 -11.24 -1.26
C ASP A 66 -34.43 -12.29 -2.06
N ASP A 67 -33.15 -12.00 -2.30
CA ASP A 67 -32.23 -12.80 -3.12
C ASP A 67 -32.64 -13.04 -4.58
N ALA A 68 -33.69 -12.37 -5.08
CA ALA A 68 -34.12 -12.51 -6.47
C ALA A 68 -33.06 -12.04 -7.48
N ILE A 69 -32.18 -11.13 -7.08
CA ILE A 69 -31.07 -10.65 -7.91
C ILE A 69 -29.79 -11.37 -7.47
N THR A 70 -29.54 -12.53 -8.07
CA THR A 70 -28.34 -13.34 -7.83
C THR A 70 -27.14 -12.80 -8.63
N THR A 71 -25.93 -13.22 -8.25
CA THR A 71 -24.70 -12.87 -8.99
C THR A 71 -24.79 -13.24 -10.47
N THR A 72 -25.36 -14.41 -10.79
CA THR A 72 -25.56 -14.87 -12.17
C THR A 72 -26.50 -13.99 -13.01
N LYS A 73 -27.38 -13.20 -12.38
CA LYS A 73 -28.28 -12.26 -13.06
C LYS A 73 -27.64 -10.89 -13.29
N VAL A 74 -26.49 -10.63 -12.68
CA VAL A 74 -25.73 -9.38 -12.83
C VAL A 74 -24.51 -9.69 -13.70
N GLN A 75 -24.43 -9.05 -14.87
CA GLN A 75 -23.26 -9.23 -15.74
C GLN A 75 -21.99 -8.69 -15.07
N ASP A 76 -20.85 -9.32 -15.33
CA ASP A 76 -19.56 -8.86 -14.82
C ASP A 76 -19.28 -7.42 -15.29
N GLY A 77 -18.88 -6.57 -14.34
CA GLY A 77 -18.65 -5.15 -14.59
C GLY A 77 -19.93 -4.30 -14.72
N ALA A 78 -21.13 -4.87 -14.62
CA ALA A 78 -22.38 -4.10 -14.69
C ALA A 78 -22.50 -3.07 -13.55
N ILE A 79 -21.94 -3.35 -12.38
CA ILE A 79 -21.87 -2.42 -11.26
C ILE A 79 -20.50 -1.73 -11.28
N THR A 80 -20.46 -0.52 -11.83
CA THR A 80 -19.25 0.30 -11.89
C THR A 80 -19.08 1.12 -10.62
N ALA A 81 -17.86 1.63 -10.39
CA ALA A 81 -17.58 2.52 -9.25
C ALA A 81 -18.54 3.73 -9.19
N ALA A 82 -18.94 4.28 -10.34
CA ALA A 82 -19.91 5.38 -10.42
C ALA A 82 -21.34 5.01 -9.99
N LYS A 83 -21.69 3.71 -9.96
CA LYS A 83 -22.98 3.21 -9.49
C LYS A 83 -22.99 2.89 -7.99
N LEU A 84 -21.83 2.93 -7.33
CA LEU A 84 -21.67 2.67 -5.91
C LEU A 84 -21.57 4.00 -5.16
N ALA A 85 -22.28 4.10 -4.03
CA ALA A 85 -22.12 5.25 -3.14
C ALA A 85 -20.72 5.24 -2.50
N PRO A 86 -20.15 6.41 -2.15
CA PRO A 86 -18.88 6.48 -1.42
C PRO A 86 -18.90 5.60 -0.15
N GLY A 87 -17.86 4.81 0.06
CA GLY A 87 -17.75 3.89 1.20
C GLY A 87 -18.36 2.49 0.99
N VAL A 88 -19.11 2.28 -0.10
CA VAL A 88 -19.63 0.95 -0.51
C VAL A 88 -18.60 0.23 -1.40
N ILE A 89 -17.31 0.34 -1.08
CA ILE A 89 -16.30 -0.48 -1.74
C ILE A 89 -16.23 -1.80 -0.96
N PRO A 90 -16.46 -2.97 -1.60
CA PRO A 90 -16.42 -4.25 -0.90
C PRO A 90 -15.07 -4.43 -0.21
N THR A 91 -15.08 -4.54 1.12
CA THR A 91 -13.89 -4.83 1.93
C THR A 91 -13.46 -6.29 1.83
N SER A 92 -14.24 -7.13 1.14
CA SER A 92 -14.09 -8.59 1.06
C SER A 92 -13.57 -9.12 -0.28
N ILE A 93 -13.34 -8.25 -1.27
CA ILE A 93 -12.51 -8.61 -2.42
C ILE A 93 -11.17 -7.93 -2.16
N PRO A 94 -10.03 -8.64 -2.12
CA PRO A 94 -8.75 -7.95 -2.14
C PRO A 94 -8.83 -6.91 -3.24
N VAL A 95 -8.52 -5.65 -2.92
CA VAL A 95 -8.35 -4.61 -3.94
C VAL A 95 -7.55 -5.24 -5.08
N SER A 96 -8.00 -5.04 -6.31
CA SER A 96 -7.37 -5.63 -7.49
C SER A 96 -7.05 -4.52 -8.49
N GLY A 97 -6.10 -4.79 -9.37
CA GLY A 97 -5.56 -3.80 -10.31
C GLY A 97 -4.26 -3.15 -9.83
N ASN A 98 -3.83 -2.13 -10.56
CA ASN A 98 -2.55 -1.47 -10.37
C ASN A 98 -2.53 -0.63 -9.10
N ALA A 99 -1.46 -0.77 -8.31
CA ALA A 99 -1.19 0.15 -7.22
C ALA A 99 -0.75 1.52 -7.76
N GLY A 100 -0.98 2.57 -6.95
CA GLY A 100 -0.60 3.94 -7.28
C GLY A 100 0.22 4.59 -6.17
N GLY A 101 0.67 5.82 -6.42
CA GLY A 101 1.47 6.59 -5.46
C GLY A 101 2.86 5.99 -5.24
N ASP A 102 3.19 5.73 -3.97
CA ASP A 102 4.50 5.19 -3.54
C ASP A 102 4.65 3.68 -3.74
N LEU A 103 3.56 3.03 -4.14
CA LEU A 103 3.49 1.59 -4.34
C LEU A 103 3.59 1.25 -5.83
N THR A 104 4.17 0.10 -6.14
CA THR A 104 4.27 -0.48 -7.47
C THR A 104 3.70 -1.90 -7.49
N GLY A 105 3.44 -2.42 -8.69
CA GLY A 105 2.84 -3.75 -8.87
C GLY A 105 1.31 -3.73 -8.81
N THR A 106 0.73 -4.86 -8.41
CA THR A 106 -0.72 -5.05 -8.36
C THR A 106 -1.17 -5.51 -6.98
N TYR A 107 -2.35 -5.05 -6.58
CA TYR A 107 -2.99 -5.52 -5.37
C TYR A 107 -3.36 -7.02 -5.48
N PRO A 108 -3.47 -7.77 -4.35
CA PRO A 108 -3.41 -7.29 -2.96
C PRO A 108 -2.02 -6.99 -2.40
N ASN A 109 -0.96 -7.44 -3.07
CA ASN A 109 0.40 -7.43 -2.51
C ASN A 109 1.33 -6.50 -3.32
N PRO A 110 1.06 -5.19 -3.39
CA PRO A 110 1.98 -4.27 -4.04
C PRO A 110 3.27 -4.14 -3.20
N THR A 111 4.32 -3.64 -3.84
CA THR A 111 5.61 -3.37 -3.20
C THR A 111 5.86 -1.87 -3.12
N ILE A 112 6.73 -1.43 -2.20
CA ILE A 112 7.22 -0.05 -2.21
C ILE A 112 8.05 0.17 -3.48
N GLY A 113 7.74 1.24 -4.21
CA GLY A 113 8.45 1.58 -5.44
C GLY A 113 9.91 1.96 -5.21
N THR A 114 10.74 1.78 -6.25
CA THR A 114 12.13 2.25 -6.24
C THR A 114 12.17 3.75 -5.92
N ASN A 115 13.00 4.14 -4.96
CA ASN A 115 13.15 5.52 -4.49
C ASN A 115 11.86 6.15 -3.90
N ALA A 116 10.81 5.36 -3.63
CA ALA A 116 9.57 5.90 -3.08
C ALA A 116 9.74 6.41 -1.64
N VAL A 117 10.67 5.85 -0.87
CA VAL A 117 11.04 6.33 0.47
C VAL A 117 12.09 7.43 0.33
N THR A 118 11.64 8.67 0.29
CA THR A 118 12.49 9.87 0.24
C THR A 118 12.79 10.39 1.65
N THR A 119 13.75 11.31 1.76
CA THR A 119 14.09 11.96 3.04
C THR A 119 12.87 12.60 3.71
N ALA A 120 12.00 13.28 2.96
CA ALA A 120 10.82 13.93 3.52
C ALA A 120 9.79 12.95 4.13
N LYS A 121 9.81 11.68 3.73
CA LYS A 121 8.94 10.62 4.26
C LYS A 121 9.52 9.92 5.48
N VAL A 122 10.80 10.14 5.78
CA VAL A 122 11.47 9.62 6.97
C VAL A 122 11.74 10.81 7.90
N LEU A 123 10.91 10.95 8.93
CA LEU A 123 11.12 11.99 9.92
C LEU A 123 12.48 11.85 10.62
N ASP A 124 13.01 12.98 11.09
CA ASP A 124 14.28 13.02 11.80
C ASP A 124 14.29 12.04 12.99
N ALA A 125 15.43 11.38 13.19
CA ALA A 125 15.65 10.36 14.21
C ALA A 125 14.77 9.09 14.12
N ASN A 126 13.95 8.92 13.08
CA ASN A 126 13.12 7.70 12.96
C ASN A 126 13.92 6.45 12.59
N ILE A 127 15.12 6.56 12.01
CA ILE A 127 16.02 5.43 11.79
C ILE A 127 16.85 5.22 13.07
N THR A 128 16.35 4.36 13.96
CA THR A 128 16.99 4.03 15.23
C THR A 128 17.95 2.85 15.09
N THR A 129 18.77 2.62 16.11
CA THR A 129 19.68 1.47 16.16
C THR A 129 18.94 0.14 15.99
N ALA A 130 17.79 -0.05 16.63
CA ALA A 130 16.99 -1.28 16.49
C ALA A 130 16.44 -1.52 15.07
N LYS A 131 16.36 -0.48 14.23
CA LYS A 131 15.93 -0.59 12.82
C LYS A 131 17.10 -0.88 11.87
N LEU A 132 18.34 -0.70 12.33
CA LEU A 132 19.55 -1.03 11.60
C LEU A 132 20.08 -2.35 12.15
N ALA A 133 20.08 -3.40 11.33
CA ALA A 133 20.74 -4.65 11.71
C ALA A 133 22.24 -4.42 11.98
N ASP A 134 22.84 -5.29 12.79
CA ASP A 134 24.28 -5.23 13.07
C ASP A 134 25.09 -5.32 11.76
N GLY A 135 26.03 -4.39 11.57
CA GLY A 135 26.81 -4.28 10.33
C GLY A 135 26.05 -3.70 9.14
N ALA A 136 24.80 -3.24 9.29
CA ALA A 136 24.03 -2.65 8.19
C ALA A 136 24.70 -1.41 7.59
N VAL A 137 25.48 -0.65 8.37
CA VAL A 137 26.30 0.47 7.89
C VAL A 137 27.72 -0.03 7.65
N THR A 138 28.04 -0.29 6.38
CA THR A 138 29.36 -0.76 5.94
C THR A 138 30.23 0.41 5.47
N THR A 139 31.53 0.16 5.30
CA THR A 139 32.46 1.17 4.76
C THR A 139 32.04 1.72 3.40
N THR A 140 31.46 0.89 2.52
CA THR A 140 30.91 1.35 1.22
C THR A 140 29.72 2.31 1.37
N LYS A 141 28.96 2.22 2.47
CA LYS A 141 27.82 3.12 2.76
C LYS A 141 28.26 4.42 3.44
N LEU A 142 29.48 4.46 3.98
CA LEU A 142 30.09 5.67 4.54
C LEU A 142 30.95 6.33 3.47
N ALA A 143 30.52 7.49 2.98
CA ALA A 143 31.35 8.27 2.08
C ALA A 143 32.69 8.63 2.75
N ASN A 144 33.75 8.80 1.95
CA ASN A 144 35.03 9.31 2.46
C ASN A 144 34.79 10.61 3.24
N THR A 145 35.47 10.75 4.39
CA THR A 145 35.34 11.88 5.31
C THR A 145 33.96 12.12 5.93
N SER A 146 32.98 11.23 5.73
CA SER A 146 31.63 11.39 6.34
C SER A 146 31.63 11.29 7.87
N VAL A 147 32.62 10.59 8.44
CA VAL A 147 32.87 10.55 9.88
C VAL A 147 33.97 11.57 10.18
N ASP A 148 33.56 12.79 10.52
CA ASP A 148 34.46 13.85 10.97
C ASP A 148 34.61 13.84 12.50
N ASN A 149 35.46 14.74 13.02
CA ASN A 149 35.72 14.84 14.46
C ASN A 149 34.45 15.17 15.27
N SER A 150 33.45 15.84 14.70
CA SER A 150 32.19 16.14 15.41
C SER A 150 31.32 14.90 15.61
N LYS A 151 31.54 13.85 14.80
CA LYS A 151 30.83 12.56 14.89
C LYS A 151 31.53 11.55 15.79
N LEU A 152 32.76 11.83 16.21
CA LEU A 152 33.51 11.00 17.16
C LEU A 152 33.44 11.64 18.55
N ALA A 153 32.86 10.91 19.51
CA ALA A 153 32.92 11.32 20.91
C ALA A 153 34.37 11.33 21.43
N ASN A 154 34.63 12.09 22.49
CA ASN A 154 35.92 12.05 23.18
C ASN A 154 36.25 10.61 23.60
N ASN A 155 37.48 10.16 23.34
CA ASN A 155 37.96 8.79 23.57
C ASN A 155 37.23 7.70 22.76
N ALA A 156 36.45 8.06 21.72
CA ALA A 156 35.80 7.07 20.87
C ALA A 156 36.82 6.16 20.18
N VAL A 157 37.98 6.69 19.77
CA VAL A 157 39.10 5.91 19.20
C VAL A 157 40.02 5.47 20.35
N THR A 158 39.81 4.25 20.83
CA THR A 158 40.62 3.63 21.90
C THR A 158 41.79 2.86 21.30
N ALA A 159 42.79 2.51 22.11
CA ALA A 159 43.94 1.70 21.67
C ALA A 159 43.50 0.42 20.95
N THR A 160 42.46 -0.27 21.43
CA THR A 160 41.89 -1.47 20.80
C THR A 160 41.23 -1.25 19.44
N LYS A 161 40.88 -0.01 19.08
CA LYS A 161 40.31 0.36 17.77
C LYS A 161 41.39 0.77 16.76
N VAL A 162 42.63 0.96 17.21
CA VAL A 162 43.78 1.24 16.38
C VAL A 162 44.56 -0.07 16.27
N ALA A 163 44.61 -0.66 15.08
CA ALA A 163 45.42 -1.86 14.89
C ALA A 163 46.91 -1.56 15.15
N ASP A 164 47.67 -2.59 15.52
CA ASP A 164 49.13 -2.47 15.64
C ASP A 164 49.73 -1.94 14.32
N ASP A 165 50.69 -1.03 14.43
CA ASP A 165 51.32 -0.31 13.31
C ASP A 165 50.38 0.53 12.43
N ALA A 166 49.09 0.67 12.79
CA ALA A 166 48.15 1.47 12.01
C ALA A 166 48.55 2.95 11.95
N ILE A 167 49.31 3.45 12.93
CA ILE A 167 49.90 4.78 12.93
C ILE A 167 51.37 4.65 12.49
N SER A 168 51.59 4.68 11.17
CA SER A 168 52.92 4.68 10.58
C SER A 168 53.59 6.06 10.70
N THR A 169 54.91 6.10 10.52
CA THR A 169 55.69 7.35 10.47
C THR A 169 55.15 8.33 9.41
N THR A 170 54.65 7.84 8.28
CA THR A 170 54.03 8.68 7.25
C THR A 170 52.70 9.33 7.66
N LYS A 171 52.02 8.80 8.68
CA LYS A 171 50.77 9.36 9.23
C LYS A 171 51.03 10.37 10.36
N VAL A 172 52.27 10.46 10.83
CA VAL A 172 52.69 11.39 11.89
C VAL A 172 53.61 12.42 11.26
N GLN A 173 53.22 13.69 11.28
CA GLN A 173 54.08 14.74 10.76
C GLN A 173 55.36 14.85 11.60
N ASP A 174 56.49 15.23 10.99
CA ASP A 174 57.75 15.44 11.70
C ASP A 174 57.58 16.47 12.82
N GLY A 175 58.05 16.12 14.03
CA GLY A 175 57.89 16.94 15.23
C GLY A 175 56.49 16.89 15.87
N ALA A 176 55.52 16.17 15.29
CA ALA A 176 54.17 16.06 15.87
C ALA A 176 54.16 15.39 17.25
N ILE A 177 55.11 14.50 17.53
CA ILE A 177 55.36 13.94 18.87
C ILE A 177 56.46 14.77 19.53
N THR A 178 56.08 15.63 20.46
CA THR A 178 57.00 16.48 21.23
C THR A 178 57.42 15.78 22.51
N ALA A 179 58.50 16.23 23.16
CA ALA A 179 58.94 15.68 24.44
C ALA A 179 57.83 15.69 25.50
N ALA A 180 56.95 16.70 25.49
CA ALA A 180 55.80 16.79 26.40
C ALA A 180 54.68 15.75 26.14
N LYS A 181 54.66 15.11 24.96
CA LYS A 181 53.71 14.04 24.60
C LYS A 181 54.24 12.65 24.95
N LEU A 182 55.50 12.54 25.38
CA LEU A 182 56.13 11.30 25.79
C LEU A 182 56.07 11.18 27.31
N ALA A 183 55.80 9.97 27.81
CA ALA A 183 55.92 9.70 29.23
C ALA A 183 57.40 9.76 29.68
N PRO A 184 57.69 10.13 30.95
CA PRO A 184 59.05 10.09 31.49
C PRO A 184 59.71 8.72 31.29
N GLY A 185 60.96 8.71 30.80
CA GLY A 185 61.72 7.48 30.54
C GLY A 185 61.58 6.91 29.13
N VAL A 186 60.68 7.44 28.28
CA VAL A 186 60.71 7.13 26.85
C VAL A 186 61.86 7.91 26.20
N ILE A 187 62.96 7.22 25.92
CA ILE A 187 64.11 7.77 25.20
C ILE A 187 63.95 7.41 23.71
N PRO A 188 63.69 8.37 22.82
CA PRO A 188 63.68 8.09 21.39
C PRO A 188 65.10 7.64 20.99
N THR A 189 65.27 6.38 20.66
CA THR A 189 66.58 5.85 20.22
C THR A 189 67.02 6.43 18.87
N SER A 190 66.11 7.10 18.15
CA SER A 190 66.35 7.80 16.90
C SER A 190 66.63 9.30 17.04
N ILE A 191 66.56 9.87 18.24
CA ILE A 191 66.99 11.25 18.50
C ILE A 191 68.21 11.17 19.43
N PRO A 192 69.42 11.45 18.94
CA PRO A 192 70.59 11.53 19.80
C PRO A 192 70.27 12.46 20.97
N VAL A 193 70.57 12.03 22.20
CA VAL A 193 70.60 12.95 23.34
C VAL A 193 71.47 14.14 22.93
N SER A 194 70.94 15.35 23.09
CA SER A 194 71.61 16.59 22.73
C SER A 194 71.40 17.61 23.85
N GLY A 195 72.33 18.54 23.98
CA GLY A 195 72.35 19.52 25.07
C GLY A 195 73.47 19.25 26.07
N ASN A 196 73.53 20.10 27.10
CA ASN A 196 74.58 20.04 28.12
C ASN A 196 74.47 18.76 28.94
N ALA A 197 75.61 18.14 29.20
CA ALA A 197 75.72 17.06 30.16
C ALA A 197 75.36 17.58 31.56
N GLY A 198 74.72 16.74 32.37
CA GLY A 198 74.37 17.05 33.76
C GLY A 198 74.98 16.02 34.71
N GLY A 199 75.04 16.34 36.01
CA GLY A 199 75.67 15.49 37.02
C GLY A 199 77.20 15.54 36.96
N ASP A 200 77.85 14.40 37.12
CA ASP A 200 79.33 14.24 37.10
C ASP A 200 79.92 14.31 35.68
N LEU A 201 79.09 14.63 34.69
CA LEU A 201 79.48 14.74 33.30
C LEU A 201 79.57 16.22 32.88
N THR A 202 80.60 16.54 32.11
CA THR A 202 80.85 17.85 31.48
C THR A 202 80.75 17.73 29.96
N GLY A 203 80.59 18.86 29.26
CA GLY A 203 80.44 18.89 27.80
C GLY A 203 79.00 18.72 27.32
N THR A 204 78.83 18.25 26.09
CA THR A 204 77.51 18.10 25.43
C THR A 204 77.27 16.68 24.95
N TYR A 205 76.05 16.19 25.08
CA TYR A 205 75.63 14.94 24.45
C TYR A 205 75.76 15.02 22.91
N PRO A 206 76.08 13.91 22.21
CA PRO A 206 76.07 12.53 22.70
C PRO A 206 77.36 12.07 23.41
N ASN A 207 78.44 12.87 23.37
CA ASN A 207 79.76 12.48 23.88
C ASN A 207 80.22 13.39 25.04
N PRO A 208 79.58 13.31 26.22
CA PRO A 208 80.05 14.03 27.39
C PRO A 208 81.30 13.36 27.99
N THR A 209 82.09 14.11 28.74
CA THR A 209 83.27 13.62 29.46
C THR A 209 83.04 13.64 30.97
N ILE A 210 83.69 12.75 31.73
CA ILE A 210 83.65 12.82 33.20
C ILE A 210 84.30 14.14 33.64
N GLY A 211 83.59 14.93 34.44
CA GLY A 211 84.13 16.14 35.04
C GLY A 211 85.30 15.80 35.94
N ALA A 212 86.39 16.57 35.82
CA ALA A 212 87.56 16.44 36.69
C ALA A 212 87.19 16.69 38.16
#